data_AF-N2B7G4-F1
#
_entry.id   AF-N2B7G4-F1
#
_cell.length_a   1.000
_cell.length_b   1.000
_cell.length_c   1.000
_cell.angle_alpha   90.00
_cell.angle_beta   90.00
_cell.angle_gamma   90.00
#
_symmetry.space_group_name_H-M   'P 1'
#
loop_
_entity.id
_entity.type
_entity.pdbx_description
1 polymer ?
#
loop_
_entity_poly.entity_id
_entity_poly.type
_entity_poly.pdbx_seq_one_letter_code
_entity_poly.pdbx_strand_id
1 'polypeptide(L)'
;MGIDCYEHIVHLDDQKILIYHNITPEKYFEDENIKKYIRMGLKQAADYRKYVNYCIADSNYNRQQLIHMGYSCRIDVMPVHISLDRFNHVNAKEQIIKEYSKTTNFIFVGRVVWNKRQDDVIRSFAVYNRYYDRNSKLLIIGDLGIDVYVNSLKSLVTIYQLQDNVVFTGKVSEEELKAFYQTADFFSVYE
;
A
#
# COMPACT_ATOMS: atom_id res chain seq x y z
N MET A 1 2.68 9.66 -11.79
CA MET A 1 3.45 10.92 -11.65
C MET A 1 3.43 11.64 -12.99
N GLY A 2 3.83 12.91 -13.02
CA GLY A 2 3.94 13.66 -14.26
C GLY A 2 5.00 13.08 -15.18
N ILE A 3 4.85 13.35 -16.47
CA ILE A 3 5.75 12.90 -17.53
C ILE A 3 6.15 14.09 -18.39
N ASP A 4 7.40 14.07 -18.87
CA ASP A 4 7.94 15.20 -19.64
C ASP A 4 7.42 15.23 -21.09
N CYS A 5 7.01 14.08 -21.62
CA CYS A 5 6.46 13.93 -22.97
C CYS A 5 4.95 14.17 -23.06
N TYR A 6 4.32 14.76 -22.03
CA TYR A 6 2.88 14.98 -21.99
C TYR A 6 2.35 15.75 -23.21
N GLU A 7 3.05 16.81 -23.62
CA GLU A 7 2.67 17.60 -24.80
C GLU A 7 2.71 16.76 -26.08
N HIS A 8 3.66 15.85 -26.22
CA HIS A 8 3.70 14.96 -27.38
C HIS A 8 2.48 14.01 -27.40
N ILE A 9 2.09 13.47 -26.24
CA ILE A 9 0.96 12.54 -26.12
C ILE A 9 -0.37 13.19 -26.47
N VAL A 10 -0.61 14.43 -26.00
CA VAL A 10 -1.88 15.12 -26.27
C VAL A 10 -2.07 15.48 -27.74
N HIS A 11 -0.98 15.69 -28.49
CA HIS A 11 -0.98 16.04 -29.91
C HIS A 11 -1.01 14.83 -30.87
N LEU A 12 -1.01 13.59 -30.37
CA LEU A 12 -1.24 12.42 -31.22
C LEU A 12 -2.67 12.44 -31.77
N ASP A 13 -2.90 12.04 -33.01
CA ASP A 13 -4.24 12.05 -33.62
C ASP A 13 -5.12 10.88 -33.15
N ASP A 14 -4.53 9.90 -32.47
CA ASP A 14 -5.20 8.70 -31.99
C ASP A 14 -6.27 8.99 -30.92
N GLN A 15 -7.24 8.07 -30.84
CA GLN A 15 -8.18 8.01 -29.72
C GLN A 15 -7.43 7.70 -28.42
N LYS A 16 -7.76 8.42 -27.35
CA LYS A 16 -7.06 8.31 -26.07
C LYS A 16 -8.00 7.76 -25.00
N ILE A 17 -7.55 6.68 -24.37
CA ILE A 17 -8.19 6.07 -23.20
C ILE A 17 -7.25 6.27 -22.02
N LEU A 18 -7.79 6.69 -20.88
CA LEU A 18 -7.03 6.81 -19.64
C LEU A 18 -7.30 5.62 -18.71
N ILE A 19 -6.23 4.94 -18.29
CA ILE A 19 -6.28 4.02 -17.15
C ILE A 19 -5.68 4.74 -15.95
N TYR A 20 -6.51 5.03 -14.94
CA TYR A 20 -6.14 5.88 -13.81
C TYR A 20 -5.91 5.08 -12.52
N HIS A 21 -4.65 5.08 -12.07
CA HIS A 21 -4.14 4.36 -10.90
C HIS A 21 -3.73 5.26 -9.74
N ASN A 22 -4.44 6.39 -9.57
CA ASN A 22 -4.17 7.40 -8.54
C ASN A 22 -2.79 8.06 -8.71
N ILE A 23 -2.59 9.16 -7.99
CA ILE A 23 -1.26 9.77 -7.81
C ILE A 23 -1.08 9.94 -6.30
N THR A 24 -0.12 9.22 -5.72
CA THR A 24 0.15 9.28 -4.28
C THR A 24 0.43 10.74 -3.86
N PRO A 25 -0.28 11.27 -2.85
CA PRO A 25 -0.10 12.65 -2.41
C PRO A 25 1.34 12.98 -1.99
N GLU A 26 1.77 14.20 -2.27
CA GLU A 26 3.15 14.65 -2.03
C GLU A 26 3.56 14.66 -0.55
N LYS A 27 2.57 14.76 0.37
CA LYS A 27 2.79 14.72 1.83
C LYS A 27 3.47 13.44 2.33
N TYR A 28 3.47 12.39 1.52
CA TYR A 28 4.11 11.11 1.84
C TYR A 28 5.57 11.01 1.35
N PHE A 29 6.10 12.04 0.70
CA PHE A 29 7.46 12.05 0.17
C PHE A 29 8.23 13.24 0.74
N GLU A 30 9.53 13.08 0.95
CA GLU A 30 10.40 14.16 1.41
C GLU A 30 11.10 14.86 0.22
N ASP A 31 11.48 14.08 -0.80
CA ASP A 31 12.22 14.54 -1.97
C ASP A 31 11.41 15.54 -2.82
N GLU A 32 11.91 16.77 -2.95
CA GLU A 32 11.24 17.85 -3.69
C GLU A 32 11.12 17.59 -5.20
N ASN A 33 12.04 16.84 -5.81
CA ASN A 33 11.90 16.47 -7.21
C ASN A 33 10.69 15.53 -7.38
N ILE A 34 10.54 14.53 -6.51
CA ILE A 34 9.36 13.65 -6.52
C ILE A 34 8.08 14.47 -6.35
N LYS A 35 8.05 15.40 -5.38
CA LYS A 35 6.88 16.28 -5.16
C LYS A 35 6.58 17.13 -6.40
N LYS A 36 7.59 17.70 -7.06
CA LYS A 36 7.43 18.44 -8.32
C LYS A 36 6.74 17.57 -9.39
N TYR A 37 7.19 16.33 -9.58
CA TYR A 37 6.56 15.40 -10.53
C TYR A 37 5.15 14.97 -10.11
N ILE A 38 4.85 14.89 -8.82
CA ILE A 38 3.49 14.64 -8.33
C ILE A 38 2.56 15.81 -8.69
N ARG A 39 2.96 17.05 -8.35
CA ARG A 39 2.20 18.27 -8.70
C ARG A 39 1.97 18.37 -10.21
N MET A 40 3.03 18.13 -10.99
CA MET A 40 2.96 18.10 -12.45
C MET A 40 1.98 17.04 -12.95
N GLY A 41 2.05 15.82 -12.40
CA GLY A 41 1.15 14.73 -12.79
C GLY A 41 -0.32 15.00 -12.45
N LEU A 42 -0.61 15.62 -11.30
CA LEU A 42 -1.97 16.01 -10.94
C LEU A 42 -2.53 17.06 -11.90
N LYS A 43 -1.71 18.05 -12.27
CA LYS A 43 -2.09 19.06 -13.28
C LYS A 43 -2.32 18.41 -14.65
N GLN A 44 -1.38 17.61 -15.11
CA GLN A 44 -1.47 16.89 -16.39
C GLN A 44 -2.70 15.99 -16.42
N ALA A 45 -2.96 15.22 -15.36
CA ALA A 45 -4.16 14.39 -15.25
C ALA A 45 -5.44 15.22 -15.35
N ALA A 46 -5.53 16.34 -14.64
CA ALA A 46 -6.69 17.23 -14.78
C ALA A 46 -6.81 17.75 -16.23
N ASP A 47 -5.75 18.27 -16.82
CA ASP A 47 -5.75 18.83 -18.18
C ASP A 47 -6.08 17.77 -19.26
N TYR A 48 -5.73 16.51 -19.02
CA TYR A 48 -5.89 15.42 -19.97
C TYR A 48 -7.36 15.08 -20.26
N ARG A 49 -8.29 15.50 -19.38
CA ARG A 49 -9.75 15.38 -19.59
C ARG A 49 -10.24 15.91 -20.93
N LYS A 50 -9.52 16.89 -21.52
CA LYS A 50 -9.87 17.51 -22.80
C LYS A 50 -9.64 16.59 -24.00
N TYR A 51 -8.81 15.57 -23.83
CA TYR A 51 -8.31 14.73 -24.92
C TYR A 51 -8.76 13.27 -24.80
N VAL A 52 -9.36 12.87 -23.67
CA VAL A 52 -9.71 11.48 -23.36
C VAL A 52 -11.19 11.22 -23.63
N ASN A 53 -11.48 10.13 -24.34
CA ASN A 53 -12.83 9.74 -24.73
C ASN A 53 -13.44 8.67 -23.82
N TYR A 54 -12.61 7.98 -23.03
CA TYR A 54 -13.04 6.93 -22.10
C TYR A 54 -12.00 6.73 -21.00
N CYS A 55 -12.45 6.44 -19.79
CA CYS A 55 -11.59 6.18 -18.65
C CYS A 55 -11.89 4.82 -18.00
N ILE A 56 -10.83 4.21 -17.49
CA ILE A 56 -10.90 3.06 -16.60
C ILE A 56 -10.22 3.47 -15.29
N ALA A 57 -10.94 3.33 -14.18
CA ALA A 57 -10.41 3.55 -12.84
C ALA A 57 -10.23 2.21 -12.12
N ASP A 58 -9.21 2.08 -11.27
CA ASP A 58 -9.00 0.86 -10.46
C ASP A 58 -10.05 0.67 -9.35
N SER A 59 -10.79 1.73 -9.01
CA SER A 59 -11.68 1.76 -7.86
C SER A 59 -12.70 2.89 -8.01
N ASN A 60 -13.77 2.82 -7.21
CA ASN A 60 -14.71 3.93 -7.12
C ASN A 60 -14.05 5.20 -6.56
N TYR A 61 -13.07 5.08 -5.67
CA TYR A 61 -12.29 6.22 -5.18
C TYR A 61 -11.56 6.94 -6.32
N ASN A 62 -10.84 6.20 -7.16
CA ASN A 62 -10.16 6.75 -8.33
C ASN A 62 -11.13 7.33 -9.36
N ARG A 63 -12.29 6.69 -9.57
CA ARG A 63 -13.36 7.22 -10.41
C ARG A 63 -13.83 8.58 -9.89
N GLN A 64 -14.06 8.71 -8.58
CA GLN A 64 -14.46 9.98 -7.99
C GLN A 64 -13.37 11.05 -8.18
N GLN A 65 -12.08 10.71 -8.05
CA GLN A 65 -11.02 11.69 -8.32
C GLN A 65 -11.08 12.24 -9.75
N LEU A 66 -11.28 11.38 -10.75
CA LEU A 66 -11.46 11.83 -12.15
C LEU A 66 -12.68 12.73 -12.30
N ILE A 67 -13.80 12.40 -11.66
CA ILE A 67 -15.02 13.25 -11.65
C ILE A 67 -14.70 14.63 -11.05
N HIS A 68 -14.01 14.69 -9.92
CA HIS A 68 -13.60 15.95 -9.29
C HIS A 68 -12.60 16.75 -10.14
N MET A 69 -11.79 16.08 -10.96
CA MET A 69 -10.91 16.71 -11.94
C MET A 69 -11.67 17.23 -13.19
N GLY A 70 -12.98 16.97 -13.29
CA GLY A 70 -13.85 17.48 -14.34
C GLY A 70 -13.97 16.57 -15.57
N TYR A 71 -13.62 15.29 -15.45
CA TYR A 71 -13.87 14.32 -16.54
C TYR A 71 -15.36 14.11 -16.75
N SER A 72 -15.82 14.24 -18.00
CA SER A 72 -17.22 14.06 -18.41
C SER A 72 -17.46 12.82 -19.28
N CYS A 73 -16.40 12.19 -19.80
CA CYS A 73 -16.50 10.95 -20.55
C CYS A 73 -16.94 9.77 -19.64
N ARG A 74 -17.27 8.63 -20.25
CA ARG A 74 -17.62 7.43 -19.49
C ARG A 74 -16.39 6.93 -18.69
N ILE A 75 -16.61 6.63 -17.42
CA ILE A 75 -15.59 6.12 -16.48
C ILE A 75 -16.10 4.83 -15.86
N ASP A 76 -15.52 3.71 -16.27
CA ASP A 76 -15.82 2.40 -15.69
C ASP A 76 -14.77 2.03 -14.63
N VAL A 77 -15.17 1.20 -13.67
CA VAL A 77 -14.29 0.70 -12.60
C VAL A 77 -13.88 -0.72 -12.91
N MET A 78 -12.57 -0.95 -13.03
CA MET A 78 -11.95 -2.25 -13.23
C MET A 78 -10.89 -2.47 -12.15
N PRO A 79 -11.24 -3.09 -11.02
CA PRO A 79 -10.29 -3.39 -9.96
C PRO A 79 -9.15 -4.27 -10.43
N VAL A 80 -8.00 -4.13 -9.78
CA VAL A 80 -6.85 -5.01 -10.03
C VAL A 80 -7.27 -6.44 -9.73
N HIS A 81 -7.20 -7.30 -10.75
CA HIS A 81 -7.49 -8.71 -10.59
C HIS A 81 -6.42 -9.38 -9.73
N ILE A 82 -6.86 -10.08 -8.68
CA ILE A 82 -6.02 -10.96 -7.88
C ILE A 82 -6.49 -12.40 -8.05
N SER A 83 -5.55 -13.34 -8.11
CA SER A 83 -5.85 -14.77 -8.06
C SER A 83 -6.22 -15.13 -6.63
N LEU A 84 -7.52 -15.37 -6.39
CA LEU A 84 -8.04 -15.75 -5.08
C LEU A 84 -7.66 -17.19 -4.70
N ASP A 85 -7.32 -18.00 -5.69
CA ASP A 85 -6.89 -19.38 -5.60
C ASP A 85 -5.36 -19.55 -5.47
N ARG A 86 -4.60 -18.45 -5.46
CA ARG A 86 -3.13 -18.44 -5.36
C ARG A 86 -2.58 -19.34 -4.25
N PHE A 87 -3.30 -19.45 -3.13
CA PHE A 87 -2.88 -20.27 -1.99
C PHE A 87 -3.40 -21.71 -2.00
N ASN A 88 -4.26 -22.11 -2.95
CA ASN A 88 -4.89 -23.44 -2.95
C ASN A 88 -3.87 -24.57 -3.13
N HIS A 89 -2.78 -24.31 -3.85
CA HIS A 89 -1.76 -25.31 -4.19
C HIS A 89 -0.46 -25.17 -3.39
N VAL A 90 -0.45 -24.26 -2.40
CA VAL A 90 0.73 -23.97 -1.58
C VAL A 90 0.50 -24.50 -0.17
N ASN A 91 1.42 -25.30 0.36
CA ASN A 91 1.33 -25.73 1.76
C ASN A 91 1.88 -24.62 2.67
N ALA A 92 1.14 -24.29 3.73
CA ALA A 92 1.60 -23.29 4.68
C ALA A 92 2.79 -23.82 5.49
N LYS A 93 3.77 -22.97 5.78
CA LYS A 93 4.95 -23.35 6.56
C LYS A 93 4.55 -23.60 8.03
N GLU A 94 4.45 -24.88 8.40
CA GLU A 94 3.99 -25.30 9.74
C GLU A 94 4.75 -24.67 10.90
N GLN A 95 6.04 -24.38 10.73
CA GLN A 95 6.85 -23.78 11.77
C GLN A 95 6.30 -22.41 12.21
N ILE A 96 5.90 -21.57 11.25
CA ILE A 96 5.30 -20.25 11.52
C ILE A 96 3.95 -20.42 12.22
N ILE A 97 3.15 -21.37 11.77
CA ILE A 97 1.85 -21.66 12.40
C ILE A 97 2.04 -22.03 13.88
N LYS A 98 2.99 -22.93 14.18
CA LYS A 98 3.29 -23.37 15.54
C LYS A 98 3.81 -22.20 16.38
N GLU A 99 4.72 -21.39 15.84
CA GLU A 99 5.32 -20.23 16.50
C GLU A 99 4.28 -19.20 16.95
N TYR A 100 3.31 -18.88 16.08
CA TYR A 100 2.30 -17.84 16.34
C TYR A 100 0.93 -18.39 16.77
N SER A 101 0.83 -19.68 17.09
CA SER A 101 -0.44 -20.35 17.46
C SER A 101 -1.05 -19.91 18.79
N LYS A 102 -0.25 -19.28 19.67
CA LYS A 102 -0.65 -18.92 21.05
C LYS A 102 -0.63 -17.42 21.30
N THR A 103 -0.60 -16.60 20.26
CA THR A 103 -0.50 -15.15 20.33
C THR A 103 -1.65 -14.53 19.54
N THR A 104 -2.14 -13.35 19.96
CA THR A 104 -3.03 -12.55 19.12
C THR A 104 -2.20 -11.85 18.04
N ASN A 105 -2.41 -12.17 16.77
CA ASN A 105 -1.55 -11.75 15.67
C ASN A 105 -2.20 -10.66 14.82
N PHE A 106 -1.59 -9.49 14.85
CA PHE A 106 -1.82 -8.43 13.86
C PHE A 106 -0.82 -8.62 12.74
N ILE A 107 -1.28 -8.65 11.50
CA ILE A 107 -0.39 -8.71 10.34
C ILE A 107 -0.52 -7.43 9.51
N PHE A 108 0.59 -6.97 8.96
CA PHE A 108 0.62 -5.97 7.89
C PHE A 108 1.36 -6.61 6.72
N VAL A 109 0.75 -6.66 5.53
CA VAL A 109 1.37 -7.25 4.34
C VAL A 109 1.58 -6.19 3.27
N GLY A 110 2.83 -5.93 2.92
CA GLY A 110 3.21 -5.01 1.86
C GLY A 110 4.61 -4.43 2.03
N ARG A 111 5.04 -3.62 1.06
CA ARG A 111 6.33 -2.90 1.13
C ARG A 111 6.37 -1.97 2.34
N VAL A 112 7.50 -1.93 3.04
CA VAL A 112 7.76 -1.00 4.14
C VAL A 112 8.27 0.32 3.59
N VAL A 113 7.34 1.26 3.38
CA VAL A 113 7.57 2.58 2.75
C VAL A 113 6.67 3.64 3.38
N TRP A 114 7.11 4.89 3.40
CA TRP A 114 6.45 6.02 4.08
C TRP A 114 4.94 6.16 3.83
N ASN A 115 4.52 6.00 2.58
CA ASN A 115 3.12 6.16 2.19
C ASN A 115 2.20 5.03 2.67
N LYS A 116 2.76 3.98 3.30
CA LYS A 116 2.01 2.86 3.88
C LYS A 116 1.82 2.97 5.39
N ARG A 117 2.43 4.00 6.01
CA ARG A 117 2.13 4.44 7.38
C ARG A 117 2.20 3.33 8.42
N GLN A 118 3.19 2.45 8.30
CA GLN A 118 3.46 1.42 9.31
C GLN A 118 3.73 2.00 10.69
N ASP A 119 4.17 3.26 10.77
CA ASP A 119 4.30 3.99 12.02
C ASP A 119 2.94 4.16 12.74
N ASP A 120 1.85 4.42 12.02
CA ASP A 120 0.52 4.51 12.62
C ASP A 120 0.00 3.13 13.06
N VAL A 121 0.33 2.07 12.31
CA VAL A 121 0.04 0.68 12.69
C VAL A 121 0.77 0.32 13.99
N ILE A 122 2.06 0.64 14.10
CA ILE A 122 2.86 0.39 15.32
C ILE A 122 2.30 1.17 16.50
N ARG A 123 1.94 2.46 16.33
CA ARG A 123 1.34 3.26 17.42
C ARG A 123 0.02 2.68 17.90
N SER A 124 -0.84 2.28 16.98
CA SER A 124 -2.14 1.67 17.30
C SER A 124 -1.96 0.33 18.01
N PHE A 125 -1.05 -0.50 17.52
CA PHE A 125 -0.69 -1.77 18.14
C PHE A 125 -0.08 -1.57 19.54
N ALA A 126 0.73 -0.53 19.75
CA ALA A 126 1.30 -0.23 21.07
C ALA A 126 0.21 0.01 22.13
N VAL A 127 -0.88 0.67 21.76
CA VAL A 127 -2.05 0.85 22.64
C VAL A 127 -2.72 -0.49 22.89
N TYR A 128 -2.98 -1.28 21.85
CA TYR A 128 -3.60 -2.61 22.01
C TYR A 128 -2.78 -3.52 22.93
N ASN A 129 -1.49 -3.69 22.63
CA ASN A 129 -0.59 -4.52 23.42
C ASN A 129 -0.53 -4.07 24.88
N ARG A 130 -0.48 -2.76 25.12
CA ARG A 130 -0.35 -2.21 26.47
C ARG A 130 -1.56 -2.47 27.35
N TYR A 131 -2.75 -2.32 26.79
CA TYR A 131 -4.00 -2.24 27.56
C TYR A 131 -4.89 -3.48 27.44
N TYR A 132 -4.71 -4.32 26.41
CA TYR A 132 -5.62 -5.44 26.13
C TYR A 132 -4.91 -6.79 26.15
N ASP A 133 -3.82 -6.95 25.41
CA ASP A 133 -3.11 -8.24 25.34
C ASP A 133 -1.59 -8.05 25.19
N ARG A 134 -0.86 -8.30 26.28
CA ARG A 134 0.61 -8.22 26.29
C ARG A 134 1.29 -9.31 25.48
N ASN A 135 0.59 -10.42 25.22
CA ASN A 135 1.10 -11.54 24.43
C ASN A 135 0.78 -11.39 22.93
N SER A 136 0.28 -10.23 22.49
CA SER A 136 0.01 -9.95 21.08
C SER A 136 1.30 -9.77 20.27
N LYS A 137 1.24 -10.08 18.96
CA LYS A 137 2.32 -9.83 17.99
C LYS A 137 1.84 -8.93 16.86
N LEU A 138 2.72 -8.08 16.37
CA LEU A 138 2.57 -7.34 15.11
C LEU A 138 3.63 -7.84 14.12
N LEU A 139 3.17 -8.50 13.05
CA LEU A 139 4.00 -9.11 12.02
C LEU A 139 3.96 -8.21 10.79
N ILE A 140 5.05 -7.48 10.53
CA ILE A 140 5.22 -6.60 9.37
C ILE A 140 5.92 -7.40 8.28
N ILE A 141 5.15 -7.81 7.28
CA ILE A 141 5.52 -8.78 6.26
C ILE A 141 5.66 -8.10 4.90
N GLY A 142 6.84 -8.22 4.29
CA GLY A 142 7.10 -7.70 2.95
C GLY A 142 8.44 -6.98 2.82
N ASP A 143 8.70 -6.50 1.61
CA ASP A 143 9.97 -5.87 1.24
C ASP A 143 10.34 -4.72 2.18
N LEU A 144 11.51 -4.81 2.81
CA LEU A 144 12.07 -3.73 3.61
C LEU A 144 12.61 -2.70 2.64
N GLY A 145 11.84 -1.63 2.41
CA GLY A 145 12.13 -0.64 1.37
C GLY A 145 13.36 0.21 1.70
N ILE A 146 13.14 1.40 2.23
CA ILE A 146 14.21 2.38 2.47
C ILE A 146 14.73 2.21 3.90
N ASP A 147 16.04 1.97 4.06
CA ASP A 147 16.68 1.76 5.36
C ASP A 147 16.37 2.85 6.37
N VAL A 148 16.37 4.12 5.94
CA VAL A 148 16.04 5.27 6.79
C VAL A 148 14.65 5.12 7.40
N TYR A 149 13.64 4.72 6.61
CA TYR A 149 12.29 4.52 7.12
C TYR A 149 12.22 3.33 8.06
N VAL A 150 12.77 2.18 7.66
CA VAL A 150 12.79 0.97 8.50
C VAL A 150 13.47 1.23 9.85
N ASN A 151 14.57 1.97 9.87
CA ASN A 151 15.25 2.36 11.10
C ASN A 151 14.39 3.30 11.95
N SER A 152 13.67 4.25 11.34
CA SER A 152 12.71 5.08 12.08
C SER A 152 11.60 4.25 12.75
N LEU A 153 11.12 3.20 12.09
CA LEU A 153 10.13 2.27 12.67
C LEU A 153 10.73 1.44 13.81
N LYS A 154 11.96 0.94 13.66
CA LYS A 154 12.66 0.21 14.75
C LYS A 154 12.89 1.11 15.98
N SER A 155 13.22 2.38 15.78
CA SER A 155 13.29 3.37 16.86
C SER A 155 11.93 3.54 17.54
N LEU A 156 10.84 3.61 16.77
CA LEU A 156 9.48 3.70 17.30
C LEU A 156 9.09 2.46 18.13
N VAL A 157 9.42 1.26 17.65
CA VAL A 157 9.26 -0.01 18.39
C VAL A 157 10.02 0.03 19.72
N THR A 158 11.24 0.58 19.72
CA THR A 158 12.06 0.73 20.93
C THR A 158 11.44 1.72 21.93
N ILE A 159 10.94 2.86 21.45
CA ILE A 159 10.26 3.86 22.28
C ILE A 159 9.04 3.25 22.99
N TYR A 160 8.29 2.39 22.31
CA TYR A 160 7.13 1.70 22.89
C TYR A 160 7.47 0.40 23.63
N GLN A 161 8.74 -0.01 23.70
CA GLN A 161 9.19 -1.24 24.34
C GLN A 161 8.53 -2.50 23.75
N LEU A 162 8.45 -2.58 22.43
CA LEU A 162 7.78 -3.64 21.69
C LEU A 162 8.75 -4.55 20.92
N GLN A 163 10.03 -4.58 21.28
CA GLN A 163 11.07 -5.32 20.55
C GLN A 163 10.75 -6.82 20.43
N ASP A 164 10.10 -7.39 21.45
CA ASP A 164 9.69 -8.79 21.44
C ASP A 164 8.32 -9.01 20.78
N ASN A 165 7.56 -7.95 20.52
CA ASN A 165 6.18 -8.01 20.03
C ASN A 165 6.05 -7.62 18.54
N VAL A 166 6.99 -6.86 17.98
CA VAL A 166 6.95 -6.40 16.58
C VAL A 166 8.04 -7.10 15.77
N VAL A 167 7.64 -7.84 14.74
CA VAL A 167 8.54 -8.61 13.88
C VAL A 167 8.53 -8.05 12.47
N PHE A 168 9.71 -7.70 11.95
CA PHE A 168 9.90 -7.34 10.54
C PHE A 168 10.47 -8.56 9.80
N THR A 169 9.66 -9.20 8.96
CA THR A 169 10.07 -10.46 8.32
C THR A 169 10.94 -10.24 7.09
N GLY A 170 10.80 -9.08 6.44
CA GLY A 170 11.30 -8.89 5.08
C GLY A 170 10.47 -9.66 4.05
N LYS A 171 11.05 -9.92 2.87
CA LYS A 171 10.43 -10.77 1.85
C LYS A 171 10.34 -12.20 2.38
N VAL A 172 9.21 -12.83 2.12
CA VAL A 172 8.89 -14.20 2.57
C VAL A 172 8.43 -15.03 1.36
N SER A 173 8.53 -16.35 1.47
CA SER A 173 8.01 -17.26 0.46
C SER A 173 6.47 -17.29 0.44
N GLU A 174 5.86 -17.93 -0.56
CA GLU A 174 4.39 -18.07 -0.59
C GLU A 174 3.87 -18.98 0.53
N GLU A 175 4.63 -20.02 0.88
CA GLU A 175 4.34 -20.92 2.00
C GLU A 175 4.33 -20.18 3.33
N GLU A 176 5.30 -19.27 3.52
CA GLU A 176 5.41 -18.41 4.69
C GLU A 176 4.28 -17.39 4.73
N LEU A 177 4.03 -16.71 3.61
CA LEU A 177 2.93 -15.74 3.50
C LEU A 177 1.58 -16.39 3.80
N LYS A 178 1.33 -17.60 3.27
CA LYS A 178 0.12 -18.37 3.58
C LYS A 178 0.02 -18.67 5.07
N ALA A 179 1.12 -19.08 5.71
CA ALA A 179 1.14 -19.34 7.15
C ALA A 179 0.80 -18.09 7.97
N PHE A 180 1.39 -16.93 7.65
CA PHE A 180 1.07 -15.68 8.32
C PHE A 180 -0.40 -15.27 8.17
N TYR A 181 -0.97 -15.43 6.97
CA TYR A 181 -2.41 -15.19 6.77
C TYR A 181 -3.28 -16.15 7.60
N GLN A 182 -2.90 -17.41 7.73
CA GLN A 182 -3.64 -18.40 8.51
C GLN A 182 -3.58 -18.15 10.02
N THR A 183 -2.48 -17.57 10.51
CA THR A 183 -2.33 -17.24 11.94
C THR A 183 -2.90 -15.87 12.31
N ALA A 184 -3.32 -15.05 11.33
CA ALA A 184 -3.73 -13.68 11.57
C ALA A 184 -5.11 -13.59 12.23
N ASP A 185 -5.19 -12.84 13.33
CA ASP A 185 -6.45 -12.42 13.94
C ASP A 185 -6.91 -11.08 13.37
N PHE A 186 -5.95 -10.21 13.02
CA PHE A 186 -6.21 -8.88 12.47
C PHE A 186 -5.34 -8.61 11.25
N PHE A 187 -5.96 -8.13 10.17
CA PHE A 187 -5.25 -7.60 9.01
C PHE A 187 -5.20 -6.07 9.10
N SER A 188 -4.01 -5.52 9.35
CA SER A 188 -3.78 -4.08 9.47
C SER A 188 -3.53 -3.47 8.09
N VAL A 189 -4.36 -2.51 7.72
CA VAL A 189 -4.18 -1.66 6.53
C VAL A 189 -4.28 -0.19 6.91
N TYR A 190 -3.61 0.65 6.13
CA TYR A 190 -3.77 2.09 6.17
C TYR A 190 -4.34 2.55 4.82
N GLU A 191 -5.45 3.26 4.84
CA GLU A 191 -6.07 3.93 3.68
C GLU A 191 -5.70 5.41 3.62
#